data_AF-A6DHY2-F1
#
_entry.id   AF-A6DHY2-F1
#
_cell.length_a   1.000
_cell.length_b   1.000
_cell.length_c   1.000
_cell.angle_alpha   90.00
_cell.angle_beta   90.00
_cell.angle_gamma   90.00
#
_symmetry.space_group_name_H-M   'P 1'
#
loop_
_entity.id
_entity.type
_entity.pdbx_description
1 polymer ?
#
loop_
_entity_poly.entity_id
_entity_poly.type
_entity_poly.pdbx_seq_one_letter_code
_entity_poly.pdbx_strand_id
1 'polypeptide(L)'
;MFVDMKFFIRLLSLLAMGALAEGVVVTASSMQREIAKFNPANVLDGKLNSRWSSKFEFPQNLDIKLSQNIDLKSLEIIWEGAIAKYYTVKVSENGKDWETILVEKNKTSKDAKLIELNEALAVKYLRFDFIEKRNSLRGLYL
;
A
#
# COMPACT_ATOMS: atom_id res chain seq x y z
N MET A 1 7.78 14.02 19.23
CA MET A 1 6.76 12.93 19.10
C MET A 1 6.83 12.37 17.69
N PHE A 2 7.33 11.15 17.52
CA PHE A 2 7.51 10.54 16.19
C PHE A 2 6.16 10.04 15.66
N VAL A 3 5.78 10.41 14.43
CA VAL A 3 4.48 10.05 13.82
C VAL A 3 4.67 8.92 12.80
N ASP A 4 4.04 7.77 13.07
CA ASP A 4 4.12 6.49 12.34
C ASP A 4 3.31 6.47 11.04
N MET A 5 3.86 5.87 9.98
CA MET A 5 3.13 5.66 8.71
C MET A 5 2.16 4.47 8.85
N LYS A 6 0.87 4.73 8.66
CA LYS A 6 -0.19 3.72 8.80
C LYS A 6 -0.89 3.51 7.46
N PHE A 7 -0.82 2.31 6.90
CA PHE A 7 -1.31 2.04 5.54
C PHE A 7 -1.96 0.66 5.46
N PHE A 8 -3.11 0.57 4.80
CA PHE A 8 -3.70 -0.70 4.38
C PHE A 8 -4.39 -0.53 3.02
N ILE A 9 -4.61 -1.64 2.34
CA ILE A 9 -5.14 -1.67 0.97
C ILE A 9 -6.46 -2.42 1.00
N ARG A 10 -7.40 -2.00 0.16
CA ARG A 10 -8.55 -2.80 -0.19
C ARG A 10 -8.56 -3.00 -1.69
N LEU A 11 -8.42 -4.26 -2.11
CA LEU A 11 -8.63 -4.67 -3.49
C LEU A 11 -10.14 -4.82 -3.70
N LEU A 12 -10.77 -3.82 -4.32
CA LEU A 12 -12.16 -3.92 -4.76
C LEU A 12 -12.19 -4.62 -6.11
N SER A 13 -12.07 -5.95 -6.08
CA SER A 13 -12.52 -6.79 -7.20
C SER A 13 -13.67 -7.63 -6.70
N LEU A 14 -14.78 -7.64 -7.46
CA LEU A 14 -16.05 -8.24 -7.08
C LEU A 14 -15.96 -9.77 -6.78
N LEU A 15 -14.80 -10.39 -7.04
CA LEU A 15 -14.59 -11.84 -6.99
C LEU A 15 -13.29 -12.32 -6.30
N ALA A 16 -12.28 -11.47 -6.00
CA ALA A 16 -10.95 -12.00 -5.64
C ALA A 16 -10.63 -12.10 -4.14
N MET A 17 -11.32 -11.37 -3.24
CA MET A 17 -10.87 -11.32 -1.83
C MET A 17 -10.95 -12.69 -1.11
N GLY A 18 -11.88 -13.56 -1.51
CA GLY A 18 -12.01 -14.93 -0.97
C GLY A 18 -11.15 -15.99 -1.68
N ALA A 19 -10.78 -15.75 -2.95
CA ALA A 19 -10.02 -16.70 -3.78
C ALA A 19 -8.49 -16.53 -3.67
N LEU A 20 -8.02 -15.46 -3.02
CA LEU A 20 -6.61 -15.12 -2.90
C LEU A 20 -5.94 -15.63 -1.60
N ALA A 21 -6.69 -16.23 -0.66
CA ALA A 21 -6.20 -16.49 0.70
C ALA A 21 -4.99 -17.45 0.78
N GLU A 22 -4.85 -18.36 -0.19
CA GLU A 22 -3.74 -19.32 -0.23
C GLU A 22 -2.70 -18.90 -1.28
N GLY A 23 -1.46 -18.65 -0.86
CA GLY A 23 -0.35 -18.32 -1.75
C GLY A 23 -0.12 -16.82 -2.03
N VAL A 24 -0.91 -15.92 -1.42
CA VAL A 24 -0.55 -14.49 -1.38
C VAL A 24 0.65 -14.28 -0.47
N VAL A 25 1.65 -13.58 -0.98
CA VAL A 25 2.84 -13.18 -0.23
C VAL A 25 2.90 -11.66 -0.22
N VAL A 26 2.94 -11.07 0.98
CA VAL A 26 3.17 -9.63 1.17
C VAL A 26 4.51 -9.45 1.86
N THR A 27 5.42 -8.74 1.21
CA THR A 27 6.73 -8.36 1.76
C THR A 27 6.83 -6.85 1.83
N ALA A 28 7.54 -6.34 2.83
CA ALA A 28 7.82 -4.91 2.94
C ALA A 28 9.27 -4.70 3.33
N SER A 29 9.82 -3.53 2.99
CA SER A 29 11.18 -3.16 3.35
C SER A 29 11.43 -3.12 4.86
N SER A 30 10.38 -2.86 5.65
CA SER A 30 10.46 -2.93 7.10
C SER A 30 9.09 -3.09 7.75
N MET A 31 9.12 -3.42 9.05
CA MET A 31 7.95 -3.41 9.91
C MET A 31 8.23 -2.55 11.15
N GLN A 32 7.27 -1.71 11.53
CA GLN A 32 7.40 -0.82 12.68
C GLN A 32 7.66 -1.66 13.93
N ARG A 33 8.77 -1.37 14.63
CA ARG A 33 9.22 -2.07 15.85
C ARG A 33 9.35 -3.59 15.71
N GLU A 34 9.28 -4.13 14.49
CA GLU A 34 9.30 -5.58 14.22
C GLU A 34 8.26 -6.37 15.05
N ILE A 35 7.04 -5.83 15.22
CA ILE A 35 5.95 -6.50 15.95
C ILE A 35 4.81 -6.96 15.04
N ALA A 36 4.21 -8.12 15.36
CA ALA A 36 3.15 -8.76 14.57
C ALA A 36 1.92 -7.87 14.29
N LYS A 37 1.64 -6.89 15.17
CA LYS A 37 0.56 -5.91 14.97
C LYS A 37 0.68 -5.13 13.66
N PHE A 38 1.89 -4.99 13.11
CA PHE A 38 2.18 -4.20 11.91
C PHE A 38 2.62 -5.06 10.73
N ASN A 39 2.28 -6.35 10.74
CA ASN A 39 2.64 -7.30 9.70
C ASN A 39 2.21 -6.80 8.31
N PRO A 40 3.09 -6.86 7.27
CA PRO A 40 2.72 -6.53 5.89
C PRO A 40 1.45 -7.23 5.40
N ALA A 41 1.21 -8.48 5.80
CA ALA A 41 0.02 -9.24 5.40
C ALA A 41 -1.31 -8.59 5.82
N ASN A 42 -1.30 -7.73 6.83
CA ASN A 42 -2.49 -7.01 7.29
C ASN A 42 -3.06 -6.06 6.22
N VAL A 43 -2.32 -5.72 5.16
CA VAL A 43 -2.85 -4.86 4.09
C VAL A 43 -3.89 -5.56 3.21
N LEU A 44 -4.10 -6.88 3.35
CA LEU A 44 -5.06 -7.66 2.55
C LEU A 44 -6.03 -8.50 3.40
N ASP A 45 -5.98 -8.40 4.73
CA ASP A 45 -6.77 -9.26 5.62
C ASP A 45 -8.25 -8.86 5.75
N GLY A 46 -8.66 -7.79 5.05
CA GLY A 46 -10.02 -7.27 5.04
C GLY A 46 -10.46 -6.55 6.33
N LYS A 47 -9.55 -6.31 7.27
CA LYS A 47 -9.88 -5.72 8.58
C LYS A 47 -9.40 -4.28 8.65
N LEU A 48 -10.34 -3.34 8.81
CA LEU A 48 -10.03 -1.91 8.93
C LEU A 48 -9.27 -1.53 10.23
N ASN A 49 -9.19 -2.46 11.19
CA ASN A 49 -8.50 -2.26 12.47
C ASN A 49 -7.11 -2.91 12.52
N SER A 50 -6.68 -3.59 11.46
CA SER A 50 -5.30 -4.06 11.27
C SER A 50 -4.63 -3.20 10.19
N ARG A 51 -3.30 -3.21 10.17
CA ARG A 51 -2.51 -2.45 9.17
C ARG A 51 -1.10 -2.96 9.06
N TRP A 52 -0.43 -2.57 7.98
CA TRP A 52 1.02 -2.50 7.96
C TRP A 52 1.51 -1.12 8.44
N SER A 53 2.70 -1.10 9.01
CA SER A 53 3.42 0.13 9.35
C SER A 53 4.92 -0.13 9.19
N SER A 54 5.64 0.84 8.63
CA SER A 54 7.08 0.77 8.42
C SER A 54 7.89 1.35 9.60
N LYS A 55 9.21 1.20 9.55
CA LYS A 55 10.13 2.09 10.27
C LYS A 55 10.00 3.54 9.79
N PHE A 56 10.52 4.48 10.57
CA PHE A 56 10.47 5.93 10.30
C PHE A 56 11.52 6.40 9.31
N GLU A 57 11.70 5.66 8.24
CA GLU A 57 12.74 5.87 7.24
C GLU A 57 12.08 6.00 5.88
N PHE A 58 12.72 6.70 4.96
CA PHE A 58 12.30 6.78 3.56
C PHE A 58 13.54 6.56 2.68
N PRO A 59 13.39 5.86 1.54
CA PRO A 59 12.16 5.25 1.02
C PRO A 59 11.74 3.98 1.78
N GLN A 60 10.47 3.58 1.64
CA GLN A 60 9.95 2.27 2.04
C GLN A 60 9.21 1.65 0.87
N ASN A 61 9.11 0.32 0.85
CA ASN A 61 8.31 -0.39 -0.14
C ASN A 61 7.42 -1.44 0.51
N LEU A 62 6.35 -1.78 -0.20
CA LEU A 62 5.51 -2.94 0.05
C LEU A 62 5.22 -3.62 -1.28
N ASP A 63 5.57 -4.89 -1.37
CA ASP A 63 5.37 -5.75 -2.52
C ASP A 63 4.32 -6.81 -2.19
N ILE A 64 3.39 -7.02 -3.11
CA ILE A 64 2.34 -8.02 -3.02
C ILE A 64 2.51 -8.95 -4.21
N LYS A 65 2.64 -10.24 -3.96
CA LYS A 65 2.49 -11.30 -4.96
C LYS A 65 1.18 -12.03 -4.69
N LEU A 66 0.27 -11.95 -5.64
CA LEU A 66 -0.98 -12.69 -5.64
C LEU A 66 -0.73 -14.15 -6.03
N SER A 67 -1.60 -15.04 -5.56
CA SER A 67 -1.54 -16.47 -5.85
C SER A 67 -1.77 -16.75 -7.35
N GLN A 68 -2.63 -15.96 -7.98
CA GLN A 68 -2.94 -15.98 -9.40
C GLN A 68 -3.12 -14.56 -9.95
N ASN A 69 -3.18 -14.44 -11.28
CA ASN A 69 -3.52 -13.17 -11.91
C ASN A 69 -4.98 -12.82 -11.58
N ILE A 70 -5.24 -11.54 -11.35
CA ILE A 70 -6.59 -10.99 -11.22
C ILE A 70 -6.81 -9.91 -12.27
N ASP A 71 -8.05 -9.75 -12.69
CA ASP A 71 -8.49 -8.59 -13.48
C ASP A 71 -8.74 -7.42 -12.52
N LEU A 72 -7.71 -6.60 -12.31
CA LEU A 72 -7.79 -5.43 -11.45
C LEU A 72 -8.55 -4.33 -12.19
N LYS A 73 -9.67 -3.88 -11.59
CA LYS A 73 -10.47 -2.73 -12.10
C LYS A 73 -10.36 -1.50 -11.21
N SER A 74 -10.20 -1.72 -9.90
CA SER A 74 -10.03 -0.64 -8.96
C SER A 74 -9.17 -1.06 -7.78
N LEU A 75 -8.47 -0.09 -7.20
CA LEU A 75 -7.63 -0.25 -6.02
C LEU A 75 -7.93 0.89 -5.06
N GLU A 76 -8.29 0.55 -3.82
CA GLU A 76 -8.50 1.54 -2.77
C GLU A 76 -7.36 1.48 -1.75
N ILE A 77 -6.78 2.63 -1.46
CA ILE A 77 -5.73 2.80 -0.46
C ILE A 77 -6.31 3.58 0.71
N ILE A 78 -6.16 3.07 1.92
CA ILE A 78 -6.71 3.70 3.11
C ILE A 78 -5.61 3.99 4.13
N TRP A 79 -5.67 5.19 4.71
CA TRP A 79 -4.68 5.70 5.66
C TRP A 79 -5.33 5.93 7.03
N GLU A 80 -4.78 5.32 8.08
CA GLU A 80 -5.29 5.47 9.45
C GLU A 80 -4.50 6.56 10.25
N GLY A 81 -3.36 7.05 9.72
CA GLY A 81 -2.33 7.76 10.49
C GLY A 81 -1.43 8.66 9.65
N ALA A 82 -0.10 8.59 9.83
CA ALA A 82 0.79 9.33 8.94
C ALA A 82 0.75 8.73 7.54
N ILE A 83 1.01 9.60 6.57
CA ILE A 83 0.90 9.31 5.15
C ILE A 83 2.25 9.56 4.47
N ALA A 84 2.49 8.85 3.38
CA ALA A 84 3.49 9.26 2.41
C ALA A 84 2.95 10.48 1.63
N LYS A 85 3.79 11.49 1.44
CA LYS A 85 3.50 12.66 0.60
C LYS A 85 3.75 12.34 -0.86
N TYR A 86 4.80 11.57 -1.13
CA TYR A 86 5.13 11.07 -2.44
C TYR A 86 5.16 9.54 -2.40
N TYR A 87 4.30 8.91 -3.20
CA TYR A 87 4.33 7.47 -3.41
C TYR A 87 3.87 7.10 -4.82
N THR A 88 4.25 5.90 -5.26
CA THR A 88 3.80 5.33 -6.53
C THR A 88 3.20 3.95 -6.29
N VAL A 89 2.28 3.57 -7.17
CA VAL A 89 1.72 2.22 -7.24
C VAL A 89 1.99 1.67 -8.62
N LYS A 90 2.60 0.49 -8.64
CA LYS A 90 2.91 -0.24 -9.87
C LYS A 90 2.29 -1.61 -9.81
N VAL A 91 1.90 -2.11 -10.97
CA VAL A 91 1.35 -3.46 -11.14
C VAL A 91 2.15 -4.20 -12.20
N SER A 92 2.15 -5.52 -12.12
CA SER A 92 2.80 -6.38 -13.08
C SER A 92 2.08 -7.73 -13.16
N GLU A 93 2.02 -8.28 -14.36
CA GLU A 93 1.54 -9.65 -14.59
C GLU A 93 2.63 -10.70 -14.25
N ASN A 94 3.90 -10.35 -14.49
CA ASN A 94 5.01 -11.32 -14.52
C ASN A 94 6.14 -11.01 -13.51
N GLY A 95 6.07 -9.86 -12.83
CA GLY A 95 7.06 -9.40 -11.84
C GLY A 95 8.31 -8.76 -12.46
N LYS A 96 8.37 -8.65 -13.78
CA LYS A 96 9.49 -8.08 -14.55
C LYS A 96 9.11 -6.78 -15.23
N ASP A 97 7.97 -6.78 -15.94
CA ASP A 97 7.45 -5.62 -16.65
C ASP A 97 6.43 -4.91 -15.76
N TRP A 98 6.67 -3.64 -15.44
CA TRP A 98 5.88 -2.90 -14.46
C TRP A 98 5.17 -1.71 -15.11
N GLU A 99 3.86 -1.64 -14.91
CA GLU A 99 3.04 -0.50 -15.28
C GLU A 99 2.78 0.36 -14.03
N THR A 100 2.94 1.68 -14.14
CA THR A 100 2.64 2.60 -13.04
C THR A 100 1.20 3.09 -13.16
N ILE A 101 0.34 2.70 -12.22
CA ILE A 101 -1.10 3.06 -12.20
C ILE A 101 -1.41 4.26 -11.31
N LEU A 102 -0.47 4.67 -10.45
CA LEU A 102 -0.59 5.89 -9.65
C LEU A 102 0.76 6.52 -9.39
N VAL A 103 0.83 7.84 -9.57
CA VAL A 103 1.87 8.71 -9.02
C VAL A 103 1.18 9.77 -8.18
N GLU A 104 1.28 9.67 -6.86
CA GLU A 104 0.73 10.66 -5.94
C GLU A 104 1.86 11.55 -5.45
N LYS A 105 1.83 12.84 -5.80
CA LYS A 105 2.81 13.84 -5.37
C LYS A 105 2.09 14.87 -4.52
N ASN A 106 2.67 15.18 -3.36
CA ASN A 106 2.18 16.21 -2.44
C ASN A 106 0.88 15.88 -1.71
N LYS A 107 0.62 14.60 -1.37
CA LYS A 107 -0.55 14.24 -0.56
C LYS A 107 -0.54 14.98 0.79
N THR A 108 -1.65 15.66 1.09
CA THR A 108 -1.80 16.48 2.31
C THR A 108 -2.75 15.87 3.33
N SER A 109 -3.78 15.14 2.90
CA SER A 109 -4.83 14.55 3.75
C SER A 109 -4.71 13.03 3.88
N LYS A 110 -5.39 12.46 4.88
CA LYS A 110 -5.46 11.00 5.10
C LYS A 110 -6.57 10.33 4.29
N ASP A 111 -7.25 11.06 3.43
CA ASP A 111 -8.40 10.54 2.70
C ASP A 111 -7.98 9.32 1.89
N ALA A 112 -8.89 8.35 1.80
CA ALA A 112 -8.71 7.18 0.98
C ALA A 112 -8.45 7.61 -0.47
N LYS A 113 -7.62 6.84 -1.17
CA LYS A 113 -7.36 7.02 -2.59
C LYS A 113 -7.96 5.83 -3.33
N LEU A 114 -9.09 6.06 -3.99
CA LEU A 114 -9.61 5.14 -4.99
C LEU A 114 -8.89 5.41 -6.31
N ILE A 115 -8.36 4.37 -6.92
CA ILE A 115 -7.77 4.36 -8.25
C ILE A 115 -8.71 3.50 -9.09
N GLU A 116 -9.39 4.12 -10.04
CA GLU A 116 -10.20 3.42 -11.03
C GLU A 116 -9.39 3.31 -12.33
N LEU A 117 -9.32 2.10 -12.88
CA LEU A 117 -8.60 1.85 -14.12
C LEU A 117 -9.58 1.95 -15.29
N ASN A 118 -9.17 2.62 -16.37
CA ASN A 118 -9.98 2.78 -17.58
C ASN A 118 -10.34 1.42 -18.20
N GLU A 119 -9.43 0.46 -18.07
CA GLU A 119 -9.56 -0.92 -18.51
C GLU A 119 -9.04 -1.86 -17.42
N ALA A 120 -9.54 -3.09 -17.40
CA ALA A 120 -9.07 -4.08 -16.44
C ALA A 120 -7.65 -4.54 -16.80
N LEU A 121 -6.74 -4.54 -15.82
CA LEU A 121 -5.37 -5.02 -16.01
C LEU A 121 -5.20 -6.41 -15.40
N ALA A 122 -4.51 -7.31 -16.10
CA ALA A 122 -4.09 -8.60 -15.55
C ALA A 122 -2.93 -8.38 -14.57
N VAL A 123 -3.18 -8.58 -13.28
CA VAL A 123 -2.22 -8.26 -12.21
C VAL A 123 -1.93 -9.49 -11.36
N LYS A 124 -0.64 -9.81 -11.21
CA LYS A 124 -0.15 -10.78 -10.21
C LYS A 124 0.71 -10.14 -9.14
N TYR A 125 1.37 -9.04 -9.46
CA TYR A 125 2.27 -8.34 -8.57
C TYR A 125 1.83 -6.88 -8.42
N LEU A 126 1.88 -6.37 -7.20
CA LEU A 126 1.72 -4.96 -6.90
C LEU A 126 2.95 -4.48 -6.13
N ARG A 127 3.40 -3.27 -6.42
CA ARG A 127 4.49 -2.59 -5.70
C ARG A 127 4.04 -1.20 -5.31
N PHE A 128 4.20 -0.89 -4.03
CA PHE A 128 3.96 0.43 -3.46
C PHE A 128 5.31 1.00 -3.03
N ASP A 129 5.76 2.05 -3.72
CA ASP A 129 6.99 2.76 -3.37
C ASP A 129 6.62 4.02 -2.60
N PHE A 130 6.93 4.09 -1.31
CA PHE A 130 6.74 5.26 -0.45
C PHE A 130 8.04 6.06 -0.41
N ILE A 131 8.07 7.19 -1.10
CA ILE A 131 9.31 7.89 -1.47
C ILE A 131 9.61 9.05 -0.52
N GLU A 132 8.60 9.84 -0.14
CA GLU A 132 8.79 11.00 0.73
C GLU A 132 7.72 11.04 1.83
N LYS A 133 8.13 11.41 3.05
CA LYS A 133 7.21 11.68 4.16
C LYS A 133 6.46 12.99 3.94
N ARG A 134 5.22 13.07 4.43
CA ARG A 134 4.60 14.38 4.68
C ARG A 134 5.34 15.13 5.77
N ASN A 135 5.89 16.30 5.43
CA ASN A 135 6.41 17.24 6.42
C ASN A 135 5.30 17.61 7.42
N SER A 136 5.57 17.41 8.70
CA SER A 136 4.68 17.88 9.76
C SER A 136 4.99 19.34 10.04
N LEU A 137 4.01 20.24 9.91
CA LEU A 137 4.14 21.65 10.32
C LEU A 137 4.42 21.83 11.84
N ARG A 138 4.39 20.76 12.65
CA ARG A 138 4.69 20.81 14.10
C ARG A 138 6.20 20.80 14.44
N GLY A 139 7.01 21.53 13.69
CA GLY A 139 8.45 21.66 13.92
C GLY A 139 8.97 23.10 14.08
N LEU A 140 8.08 24.11 14.10
CA LEU A 140 8.47 25.54 14.11
C LEU A 140 8.35 26.24 15.47
N TYR A 141 8.39 25.48 16.57
CA TYR A 141 8.54 26.06 17.91
C TYR A 141 9.46 25.19 18.75
N LEU A 142 10.75 25.41 18.62
CA LEU A 142 11.75 25.30 19.69
C LEU A 142 12.72 26.46 19.52
#